data_AF-A0A2U1US57-F1
#
_entry.id   AF-A0A2U1US57-F1
#
_cell.length_a   1.000
_cell.length_b   1.000
_cell.length_c   1.000
_cell.angle_alpha   90.00
_cell.angle_beta   90.00
_cell.angle_gamma   90.00
#
_symmetry.space_group_name_H-M   'P 1'
#
loop_
_entity.id
_entity.type
_entity.pdbx_description
1 polymer ?
#
loop_
_entity_poly.entity_id
_entity_poly.type
_entity_poly.pdbx_seq_one_letter_code
_entity_poly.pdbx_strand_id
1 'polypeptide(L)'
;MHTDSPQTDKDTSDYYKTAVPMSKMELLGNIVDEIIHSGHAVTNKSIISKLVSKIENETNIDALDSYRALLERVVHKTQDDFLV
;
A
#
# COMPACT_ATOMS: atom_id res chain seq x y z
N MET A 1 32.70 -23.05 -37.66
CA MET A 1 32.50 -22.86 -36.21
C MET A 1 32.49 -21.36 -35.99
N HIS A 2 31.44 -20.79 -35.40
CA HIS A 2 31.36 -19.57 -34.59
C HIS A 2 29.86 -19.31 -34.44
N THR A 3 29.32 -19.80 -33.32
CA THR A 3 27.94 -19.64 -32.88
C THR A 3 27.73 -18.19 -32.44
N ASP A 4 26.91 -17.45 -33.17
CA ASP A 4 26.38 -16.16 -32.73
C ASP A 4 25.25 -16.44 -31.75
N SER A 5 25.49 -16.11 -30.48
CA SER A 5 24.59 -16.35 -29.37
C SER A 5 23.41 -15.36 -29.39
N PRO A 6 22.15 -15.80 -29.22
CA PRO A 6 21.03 -14.88 -29.03
C PRO A 6 21.12 -14.24 -27.64
N GLN A 7 21.37 -12.93 -27.58
CA GLN A 7 21.33 -12.16 -26.34
C GLN A 7 19.87 -11.88 -25.97
N THR A 8 19.25 -12.85 -25.32
CA THR A 8 18.02 -12.68 -24.54
C THR A 8 18.38 -12.03 -23.20
N ASP A 9 17.46 -11.21 -22.70
CA ASP A 9 17.21 -10.97 -21.27
C ASP A 9 18.09 -9.91 -20.58
N LYS A 10 17.66 -8.64 -20.68
CA LYS A 10 17.86 -7.60 -19.64
C LYS A 10 17.26 -6.26 -20.08
N ASP A 11 15.95 -6.09 -19.97
CA ASP A 11 15.40 -4.72 -19.94
C ASP A 11 14.05 -4.57 -19.21
N THR A 12 13.55 -5.60 -18.54
CA THR A 12 12.27 -5.50 -17.79
C THR A 12 12.46 -5.15 -16.31
N SER A 13 13.69 -5.10 -15.80
CA SER A 13 13.94 -4.86 -14.37
C SER A 13 13.94 -3.38 -13.96
N ASP A 14 14.14 -2.45 -14.89
CA ASP A 14 14.21 -1.01 -14.56
C ASP A 14 12.83 -0.31 -14.58
N TYR A 15 11.80 -0.94 -15.15
CA TYR A 15 10.44 -0.37 -15.17
C TYR A 15 9.79 -0.31 -13.78
N TYR A 16 10.31 -1.08 -12.81
CA TYR A 16 9.79 -1.11 -11.44
C TYR A 16 10.44 -0.10 -10.48
N LYS A 17 11.46 0.66 -10.93
CA LYS A 17 12.31 1.44 -10.02
C LYS A 17 11.80 2.85 -9.71
N THR A 18 10.67 3.27 -10.27
CA THR A 18 9.99 4.49 -9.83
C THR A 18 8.57 4.12 -9.48
N ALA A 19 8.37 3.59 -8.27
CA ALA A 19 7.05 3.43 -7.70
C ALA A 19 6.41 4.84 -7.67
N VAL A 20 5.51 5.07 -8.61
CA VAL A 20 4.73 6.31 -8.69
C VAL A 20 4.01 6.43 -7.34
N PRO A 21 4.06 7.59 -6.67
CA PRO A 21 3.39 7.76 -5.38
C PRO A 21 1.91 7.39 -5.53
N MET A 22 1.53 6.31 -4.83
CA MET A 22 0.19 5.73 -4.91
C MET A 22 -0.82 6.72 -4.32
N SER A 23 -1.94 6.96 -5.02
CA SER A 23 -2.96 7.88 -4.52
C SER A 23 -3.57 7.34 -3.23
N LYS A 24 -4.04 8.22 -2.33
CA LYS A 24 -4.66 7.81 -1.05
C LYS A 24 -5.81 6.79 -1.22
N MET A 25 -6.55 6.86 -2.32
CA MET A 25 -7.65 5.93 -2.63
C MET A 25 -7.15 4.57 -3.10
N GLU A 26 -6.08 4.54 -3.90
CA GLU A 26 -5.40 3.31 -4.30
C GLU A 26 -4.75 2.63 -3.09
N LEU A 27 -4.14 3.43 -2.21
CA LEU A 27 -3.57 2.96 -0.95
C LEU A 27 -4.64 2.34 -0.05
N LEU A 28 -5.79 2.99 0.09
CA LEU A 28 -6.92 2.43 0.83
C LEU A 28 -7.45 1.14 0.18
N GLY A 29 -7.53 1.11 -1.15
CA GLY A 29 -7.90 -0.08 -1.92
C GLY A 29 -7.00 -1.26 -1.62
N ASN A 30 -5.67 -1.05 -1.63
CA ASN A 30 -4.70 -2.09 -1.28
C ASN A 30 -4.85 -2.57 0.16
N ILE A 31 -5.06 -1.67 1.12
CA ILE A 31 -5.27 -2.05 2.52
C ILE A 31 -6.54 -2.90 2.68
N VAL A 32 -7.63 -2.52 2.01
CA VAL A 32 -8.89 -3.28 2.01
C VAL A 32 -8.68 -4.66 1.38
N ASP A 33 -7.99 -4.71 0.24
CA ASP A 33 -7.66 -5.95 -0.46
C ASP A 33 -6.84 -6.90 0.43
N GLU A 34 -5.81 -6.40 1.12
CA GLU A 34 -5.01 -7.19 2.07
C GLU A 34 -5.86 -7.72 3.24
N ILE A 35 -6.83 -6.95 3.73
CA ILE A 35 -7.73 -7.37 4.82
C ILE A 35 -8.64 -8.52 4.34
N ILE A 36 -9.20 -8.39 3.13
CA ILE A 36 -10.03 -9.42 2.51
C ILE A 36 -9.22 -10.71 2.29
N HIS A 37 -8.02 -10.60 1.73
CA HIS A 37 -7.13 -11.74 1.52
C HIS A 37 -6.69 -12.41 2.83
N SER A 38 -6.62 -11.65 3.92
CA SER A 38 -6.36 -12.19 5.25
C SER A 38 -7.59 -12.84 5.90
N GLY A 39 -8.74 -12.87 5.23
CA GLY A 39 -9.99 -13.44 5.75
C GLY A 39 -10.68 -12.60 6.83
N HIS A 40 -10.31 -11.32 6.98
CA HIS A 40 -10.86 -10.44 7.99
C HIS A 40 -11.99 -9.57 7.41
N ALA A 41 -12.96 -9.22 8.25
CA ALA A 41 -13.99 -8.26 7.86
C ALA A 41 -13.40 -6.87 7.66
N VAL A 42 -13.81 -6.20 6.59
CA VAL A 42 -13.42 -4.82 6.27
C VAL A 42 -14.22 -3.87 7.17
N THR A 43 -13.63 -3.53 8.31
CA THR A 43 -14.21 -2.58 9.29
C THR A 43 -13.23 -1.44 9.54
N ASN A 44 -13.71 -0.30 10.03
CA ASN A 44 -12.84 0.82 10.43
C ASN A 44 -11.74 0.35 11.40
N LYS A 45 -12.08 -0.57 12.33
CA LYS A 45 -11.10 -1.18 13.25
C LYS A 45 -10.03 -1.98 12.51
N SER A 46 -10.41 -2.83 11.55
CA SER A 46 -9.47 -3.64 10.76
C SER A 46 -8.56 -2.75 9.91
N ILE A 47 -9.12 -1.70 9.30
CA ILE A 47 -8.38 -0.74 8.47
C ILE A 47 -7.37 0.03 9.33
N ILE A 48 -7.80 0.59 10.47
CA ILE A 48 -6.93 1.30 11.42
C ILE A 48 -5.80 0.38 11.91
N SER A 49 -6.13 -0.84 12.34
CA SER A 49 -5.13 -1.80 12.83
C SER A 49 -4.10 -2.16 11.76
N LYS A 50 -4.53 -2.36 10.52
CA LYS A 50 -3.63 -2.65 9.39
C LYS A 50 -2.73 -1.46 9.06
N LEU A 51 -3.26 -0.25 9.07
CA LEU A 51 -2.49 0.98 8.84
C LEU A 51 -1.44 1.21 9.92
N VAL A 52 -1.77 0.99 11.20
CA VAL A 52 -0.80 1.08 12.30
C VAL A 52 0.32 0.05 12.10
N SER A 53 -0.01 -1.20 11.79
CA SER A 53 0.99 -2.24 11.53
C SER A 53 1.90 -1.89 10.35
N LYS A 54 1.37 -1.31 9.27
CA LYS A 54 2.18 -0.81 8.15
C LYS A 54 3.13 0.30 8.58
N ILE A 55 2.66 1.28 9.37
CA ILE A 55 3.47 2.39 9.89
C ILE A 55 4.62 1.89 10.76
N GLU A 56 4.40 0.88 11.59
CA GLU A 56 5.42 0.32 12.49
C GLU A 56 6.54 -0.42 11.74
N ASN A 57 6.24 -0.97 10.56
CA ASN A 57 7.17 -1.78 9.78
C ASN A 57 7.72 -1.06 8.53
N GLU A 58 7.20 0.13 8.20
CA GLU A 58 7.62 0.91 7.05
C GLU A 58 8.90 1.71 7.35
N THR A 59 9.86 1.64 6.44
CA THR A 59 11.15 2.35 6.54
C THR A 59 11.26 3.49 5.52
N ASN A 60 10.43 3.47 4.48
CA ASN A 60 10.32 4.54 3.50
C ASN A 60 9.49 5.71 4.07
N ILE A 61 10.11 6.88 4.18
CA ILE A 61 9.49 8.08 4.78
C ILE A 61 8.30 8.59 3.95
N ASP A 62 8.33 8.52 2.62
CA ASP A 62 7.23 8.95 1.76
C ASP A 62 6.01 8.03 1.90
N ALA A 63 6.25 6.71 2.00
CA ALA A 63 5.20 5.74 2.26
C ALA A 63 4.62 5.90 3.67
N LEU A 64 5.48 6.16 4.66
CA LEU A 64 5.11 6.41 6.05
C LEU A 64 4.19 7.63 6.18
N ASP A 65 4.50 8.73 5.48
CA ASP A 65 3.65 9.92 5.44
C ASP A 65 2.28 9.61 4.82
N SER A 66 2.27 8.85 3.72
CA SER A 66 1.03 8.43 3.05
C SER A 66 0.15 7.58 3.96
N TYR A 67 0.72 6.62 4.70
CA TYR A 67 -0.03 5.81 5.66
C TYR A 67 -0.55 6.63 6.84
N ARG A 68 0.25 7.57 7.37
CA ARG A 68 -0.18 8.48 8.45
C ARG A 68 -1.33 9.39 8.02
N ALA A 69 -1.22 10.00 6.84
CA ALA A 69 -2.26 10.86 6.30
C ALA A 69 -3.56 10.09 6.01
N LEU A 70 -3.46 8.82 5.61
CA LEU A 70 -4.63 7.96 5.43
C LEU A 70 -5.25 7.55 6.78
N LEU A 71 -4.43 7.18 7.76
CA LEU A 71 -4.88 6.84 9.11
C LEU A 71 -5.62 8.02 9.76
N GLU A 72 -5.06 9.22 9.69
CA GLU A 72 -5.70 10.44 10.17
C GLU A 72 -7.09 10.61 9.57
N ARG A 73 -7.22 10.49 8.24
CA ARG A 73 -8.51 10.62 7.55
C ARG A 73 -9.52 9.56 8.01
N VAL A 74 -9.11 8.30 8.10
CA VAL A 74 -10.00 7.19 8.49
C VAL A 74 -10.46 7.38 9.93
N VAL A 75 -9.59 7.77 10.85
CA VAL A 75 -9.95 8.02 12.25
C VAL A 75 -10.93 9.19 12.37
N HIS A 76 -10.66 10.33 11.73
CA HIS A 76 -11.58 11.47 11.75
C HIS A 76 -12.96 11.11 11.18
N LYS A 77 -13.00 10.41 10.04
CA LYS A 77 -14.26 9.97 9.42
C LYS A 77 -15.02 8.97 10.30
N THR A 78 -14.29 8.11 10.99
CA THR A 78 -14.86 7.12 11.91
C THR A 78 -15.46 7.79 13.14
N GLN A 79 -14.80 8.82 13.69
CA GLN A 79 -15.32 9.58 14.84
C GLN A 79 -16.62 10.32 14.48
N ASP A 80 -16.69 10.91 13.29
CA ASP A 80 -17.89 11.57 12.74
C ASP A 80 -19.10 10.60 12.69
N ASP A 81 -18.87 9.33 12.32
CA ASP A 81 -19.91 8.28 12.24
C ASP A 81 -20.54 7.94 13.61
N PHE A 82 -19.81 8.16 14.71
CA PHE A 82 -20.29 7.89 16.07
C PHE A 82 -21.00 9.06 16.74
N LEU A 83 -20.94 10.28 16.17
CA LEU A 83 -21.49 11.50 16.78
C LEU A 83 -22.94 11.80 16.37
N VAL A 84 -23.72 10.78 15.99
CA VAL A 84 -25.16 10.92 15.62
C VAL A 84 -26.10 10.82 16.81
#